data_AF-A0A2H6NE10-F1
#
_entry.id   AF-A0A2H6NE10-F1
#
_cell.length_a   1.000
_cell.length_b   1.000
_cell.length_c   1.000
_cell.angle_alpha   90.00
_cell.angle_beta   90.00
_cell.angle_gamma   90.00
#
_symmetry.space_group_name_H-M   'P 1'
#
loop_
_entity.id
_entity.type
_entity.pdbx_description
1 polymer ?
#
loop_
_entity_poly.entity_id
_entity_poly.type
_entity_poly.pdbx_seq_one_letter_code
_entity_poly.pdbx_strand_id
1 'polypeptide(L)'
;MECLQRQCIEKFKSAMESKDPTVQLKCYQLLLSIFQCPNPAVSYPYIHSLISSVVVKLQETEKNKPENSAELKVVQEGIKVVAAVIALAEEEHRSQLVACFIPILISFLLDENALGSVSSSAKYLHEFALHYLMQIGPQYTSAFKKSMASSPSMKARLESAVKGNQESIKDKSTSKHPKNPGKGSSIQLKTNFL
;
A
#
# COMPACT_ATOMS: atom_id res chain seq x y z
N MET A 1 17.91 -27.24 16.01
CA MET A 1 16.91 -26.50 15.19
C MET A 1 17.20 -25.00 15.17
N GLU A 2 17.59 -24.39 16.30
CA GLU A 2 17.97 -22.97 16.40
C GLU A 2 19.09 -22.54 15.43
N CYS A 3 20.07 -23.41 15.15
CA CYS A 3 21.16 -23.10 14.23
C CYS A 3 20.68 -22.91 12.77
N LEU A 4 19.73 -23.73 12.31
CA LEU A 4 19.17 -23.63 10.96
C LEU A 4 18.29 -22.39 10.83
N GLN A 5 17.43 -22.15 11.82
CA GLN A 5 16.56 -20.99 11.82
C GLN A 5 17.35 -19.68 11.78
N ARG A 6 18.43 -19.59 12.57
CA ARG A 6 19.35 -18.44 12.54
C ARG A 6 19.97 -18.25 11.16
N GLN A 7 20.44 -19.33 10.52
CA GLN A 7 20.97 -19.26 9.16
C GLN A 7 19.93 -18.78 8.14
N CYS A 8 18.67 -19.26 8.23
CA CYS A 8 17.58 -18.78 7.39
C CYS A 8 17.32 -17.28 7.59
N ILE A 9 17.29 -16.80 8.83
CA ILE A 9 17.12 -15.38 9.17
C ILE A 9 18.23 -14.54 8.52
N GLU A 10 19.49 -14.97 8.62
CA GLU A 10 20.61 -14.23 7.99
C GLU A 10 20.54 -14.25 6.45
N LYS A 11 20.02 -15.32 5.85
CA LYS A 11 19.74 -15.35 4.41
C LYS A 11 18.63 -14.40 4.01
N PHE A 12 17.55 -14.27 4.80
CA PHE A 12 16.53 -13.26 4.56
C PHE A 12 17.10 -11.85 4.64
N LYS A 13 17.89 -11.53 5.68
CA LYS A 13 18.57 -10.23 5.79
C LYS A 13 19.43 -9.93 4.56
N SER A 14 20.26 -10.89 4.15
CA SER A 14 21.10 -10.74 2.95
C SER A 14 20.27 -10.54 1.68
N ALA A 15 19.14 -11.25 1.54
CA ALA A 15 18.27 -11.13 0.37
C ALA A 15 17.53 -9.78 0.31
N MET A 16 17.16 -9.20 1.47
CA MET A 16 16.59 -7.85 1.56
C MET A 16 17.59 -6.77 1.11
N GLU A 17 18.90 -6.99 1.30
CA GLU A 17 19.95 -6.08 0.84
C GLU A 17 20.46 -6.36 -0.60
N SER A 18 19.85 -7.32 -1.29
CA SER A 18 20.24 -7.64 -2.67
C SER A 18 20.06 -6.44 -3.60
N LYS A 19 20.97 -6.24 -4.56
CA LYS A 19 20.79 -5.21 -5.60
C LYS A 19 19.75 -5.59 -6.66
N ASP A 20 19.35 -6.86 -6.71
CA ASP A 20 18.32 -7.35 -7.63
C ASP A 20 16.92 -7.21 -6.99
N PRO A 21 16.04 -6.33 -7.51
CA PRO A 21 14.68 -6.18 -7.00
C PRO A 21 13.87 -7.47 -7.05
N THR A 22 14.18 -8.39 -7.96
CA THR A 22 13.49 -9.69 -8.06
C THR A 22 13.78 -10.55 -6.84
N VAL A 23 15.03 -10.56 -6.36
CA VAL A 23 15.44 -11.29 -5.15
C VAL A 23 14.76 -10.68 -3.92
N GLN A 24 14.76 -9.35 -3.80
CA GLN A 24 14.07 -8.66 -2.70
C GLN A 24 12.57 -8.96 -2.71
N LEU A 25 11.92 -8.92 -3.87
CA LEU A 25 10.50 -9.20 -4.01
C LEU A 25 10.16 -10.63 -3.56
N LYS A 26 10.93 -11.63 -4.02
CA LYS A 26 10.74 -13.02 -3.61
C LYS A 26 10.99 -13.23 -2.13
N CYS A 27 11.97 -12.52 -1.57
CA CYS A 27 12.24 -12.49 -0.14
C CYS A 27 11.00 -12.00 0.64
N TYR A 28 10.43 -10.84 0.28
CA TYR A 28 9.22 -10.32 0.96
C TYR A 28 7.98 -11.19 0.77
N GLN A 29 7.75 -11.76 -0.41
CA GLN A 29 6.66 -12.70 -0.66
C GLN A 29 6.76 -13.95 0.25
N LEU A 30 7.98 -14.46 0.43
CA LEU A 30 8.22 -15.60 1.30
C LEU A 30 8.07 -15.22 2.78
N LEU A 31 8.56 -14.04 3.20
CA LEU A 31 8.34 -13.54 4.55
C LEU A 31 6.85 -13.39 4.87
N LEU A 32 6.08 -12.80 3.95
CA LEU A 32 4.63 -12.68 4.11
C LEU A 32 3.99 -14.05 4.34
N SER A 33 4.38 -15.04 3.53
CA SER A 33 3.88 -16.42 3.66
C SER A 33 4.26 -17.06 4.99
N ILE A 34 5.49 -16.86 5.48
CA ILE A 34 5.95 -17.37 6.77
C ILE A 34 5.22 -16.69 7.92
N PHE A 35 5.03 -15.37 7.86
CA PHE A 35 4.37 -14.61 8.92
C PHE A 35 2.90 -15.01 9.07
N GLN A 36 2.25 -15.34 7.96
CA GLN A 36 0.88 -15.84 7.92
C GLN A 36 0.78 -17.35 8.22
N CYS A 37 1.89 -18.03 8.54
CA CYS A 37 1.84 -19.43 8.95
C CYS A 37 0.99 -19.57 10.22
N PRO A 38 -0.03 -20.45 10.24
CA PRO A 38 -0.91 -20.61 11.39
C PRO A 38 -0.22 -21.07 12.67
N ASN A 39 1.00 -21.63 12.57
CA ASN A 39 1.77 -22.09 13.70
C ASN A 39 2.67 -20.96 14.25
N PRO A 40 2.38 -20.40 15.43
CA PRO A 40 3.16 -19.30 16.01
C PRO A 40 4.61 -19.69 16.32
N ALA A 41 4.88 -20.96 16.62
CA ALA A 41 6.23 -21.46 16.86
C ALA A 41 7.12 -21.35 15.60
N VAL A 42 6.51 -21.28 14.41
CA VAL A 42 7.20 -21.02 13.15
C VAL A 42 7.19 -19.54 12.82
N SER A 43 6.05 -18.85 12.87
CA SER A 43 5.96 -17.47 12.38
C SER A 43 6.62 -16.44 13.30
N TYR A 44 6.40 -16.52 14.63
CA TYR A 44 6.80 -15.46 15.56
C TYR A 44 8.31 -15.25 15.62
N PRO A 45 9.16 -16.29 15.66
CA PRO A 45 10.60 -16.07 15.67
C PRO A 45 11.12 -15.32 14.43
N TYR A 46 10.51 -15.53 13.26
CA TYR A 46 10.85 -14.78 12.04
C TYR A 46 10.28 -13.36 12.08
N ILE A 47 9.04 -13.17 12.56
CA ILE A 47 8.44 -11.83 12.73
C ILE A 47 9.35 -10.98 13.63
N HIS A 48 9.66 -11.45 14.84
CA HIS A 48 10.47 -10.70 15.80
C HIS A 48 11.89 -10.41 15.28
N SER A 49 12.45 -11.30 14.46
CA SER A 49 13.82 -11.14 13.95
C SER A 49 13.94 -10.27 12.70
N LEU A 50 12.86 -10.12 11.92
CA LEU A 50 12.93 -9.57 10.56
C LEU A 50 12.01 -8.37 10.32
N ILE A 51 10.94 -8.17 11.10
CA ILE A 51 10.00 -7.07 10.84
C ILE A 51 10.67 -5.70 10.93
N SER A 52 11.60 -5.52 11.86
CA SER A 52 12.36 -4.27 12.01
C SER A 52 13.17 -3.97 10.75
N SER A 53 13.83 -4.97 10.15
CA SER A 53 14.57 -4.80 8.90
C SER A 53 13.65 -4.36 7.76
N VAL A 54 12.46 -4.96 7.61
CA VAL A 54 11.48 -4.55 6.59
C VAL A 54 11.05 -3.10 6.78
N VAL A 55 10.76 -2.69 8.02
CA VAL A 55 10.38 -1.30 8.35
C VAL A 55 11.50 -0.32 7.99
N VAL A 56 12.75 -0.64 8.33
CA VAL A 56 13.91 0.19 8.00
C VAL A 56 14.06 0.35 6.48
N LYS A 57 13.95 -0.74 5.70
CA LYS A 57 14.01 -0.65 4.23
C LYS A 57 12.90 0.22 3.63
N LEU A 58 11.69 0.14 4.16
CA LEU A 58 10.58 1.00 3.72
C LEU A 58 10.86 2.48 4.02
N GLN A 59 11.42 2.78 5.21
CA GLN A 59 11.81 4.14 5.56
C GLN A 59 12.94 4.68 4.67
N GLU A 60 13.93 3.86 4.31
CA GLU A 60 14.99 4.24 3.37
C GLU A 60 14.45 4.59 1.98
N THR A 61 13.35 3.95 1.57
CA THR A 61 12.73 4.17 0.26
C THR A 61 12.07 5.55 0.13
N GLU A 62 11.80 6.24 1.24
CA GLU A 62 11.35 7.65 1.20
C GLU A 62 12.34 8.53 0.42
N LYS A 63 13.65 8.29 0.59
CA LYS A 63 14.72 9.07 -0.05
C LYS A 63 14.96 8.65 -1.49
N ASN A 64 14.93 7.34 -1.75
CA ASN A 64 15.29 6.72 -3.03
C ASN A 64 14.04 6.13 -3.71
N LYS A 65 13.00 6.97 -3.88
CA LYS A 65 11.70 6.56 -4.44
C LYS A 65 11.87 5.61 -5.63
N PRO A 66 10.99 4.60 -5.80
CA PRO A 66 11.17 3.58 -6.83
C PRO A 66 11.17 4.19 -8.24
N GLU A 67 12.19 3.86 -9.02
CA GLU A 67 12.37 4.39 -10.37
C GLU A 67 11.63 3.54 -11.40
N ASN A 68 11.54 2.23 -11.15
CA ASN A 68 10.98 1.25 -12.06
C ASN A 68 9.90 0.36 -11.42
N SER A 69 9.23 -0.43 -12.27
CA SER A 69 8.14 -1.29 -11.84
C SER A 69 8.57 -2.45 -10.91
N ALA A 70 9.83 -2.87 -10.99
CA ALA A 70 10.34 -3.96 -10.15
C ALA A 70 10.56 -3.47 -8.72
N GLU A 71 11.22 -2.31 -8.55
CA GLU A 71 11.37 -1.64 -7.26
C GLU A 71 10.03 -1.27 -6.62
N LEU A 72 9.09 -0.76 -7.43
CA LEU A 72 7.73 -0.49 -6.95
C LEU A 72 7.11 -1.73 -6.29
N LYS A 73 7.19 -2.89 -6.95
CA LYS A 73 6.63 -4.14 -6.42
C LYS A 73 7.28 -4.55 -5.10
N VAL A 74 8.59 -4.34 -4.96
CA VAL A 74 9.31 -4.61 -3.70
C VAL A 74 8.74 -3.77 -2.57
N VAL A 75 8.56 -2.46 -2.78
CA VAL A 75 8.00 -1.55 -1.76
C VAL A 75 6.57 -1.95 -1.40
N GLN A 76 5.73 -2.21 -2.40
CA GLN A 76 4.34 -2.63 -2.19
C GLN A 76 4.27 -3.94 -1.39
N GLU A 77 5.16 -4.89 -1.66
CA GLU A 77 5.20 -6.15 -0.92
C GLU A 77 5.69 -5.95 0.52
N GLY A 78 6.68 -5.08 0.74
CA GLY A 78 7.13 -4.70 2.09
C GLY A 78 6.00 -4.06 2.91
N ILE A 79 5.20 -3.18 2.30
CA ILE A 79 4.00 -2.58 2.93
C ILE A 79 3.01 -3.68 3.35
N LYS A 80 2.76 -4.68 2.49
CA LYS A 80 1.88 -5.81 2.84
C LYS A 80 2.44 -6.66 3.99
N VAL A 81 3.75 -6.90 4.02
CA VAL A 81 4.41 -7.62 5.13
C VAL A 81 4.17 -6.90 6.46
N VAL A 82 4.38 -5.58 6.51
CA VAL A 82 4.11 -4.79 7.73
C VAL A 82 2.62 -4.82 8.09
N ALA A 83 1.73 -4.65 7.12
CA ALA A 83 0.29 -4.70 7.35
C ALA A 83 -0.17 -6.08 7.88
N ALA A 84 0.43 -7.17 7.39
CA ALA A 84 0.14 -8.52 7.88
C ALA A 84 0.56 -8.69 9.35
N VAL A 85 1.73 -8.16 9.75
CA VAL A 85 2.14 -8.20 11.17
C VAL A 85 1.19 -7.38 12.05
N ILE A 86 0.72 -6.21 11.59
CA ILE A 86 -0.28 -5.42 12.31
C ILE A 86 -1.57 -6.23 12.51
N ALA A 87 -2.03 -6.93 11.46
CA ALA A 87 -3.23 -7.75 11.54
C ALA A 87 -3.09 -8.94 12.52
N LEU A 88 -1.88 -9.50 12.64
CA LEU A 88 -1.56 -10.58 13.57
C LEU A 88 -1.39 -10.10 15.02
N ALA A 89 -1.04 -8.83 15.23
CA ALA A 89 -0.79 -8.30 16.56
C ALA A 89 -2.05 -8.32 17.43
N GLU A 90 -1.86 -8.54 18.72
CA GLU A 90 -2.90 -8.42 19.73
C GLU A 90 -3.50 -7.01 19.72
N GLU A 91 -4.79 -6.91 20.08
CA GLU A 91 -5.56 -5.67 19.96
C GLU A 91 -4.93 -4.51 20.74
N GLU A 92 -4.35 -4.80 21.90
CA GLU A 92 -3.64 -3.84 22.75
C GLU A 92 -2.40 -3.22 22.11
N HIS A 93 -1.68 -3.98 21.27
CA HIS A 93 -0.47 -3.52 20.58
C HIS A 93 -0.76 -2.98 19.18
N ARG A 94 -1.87 -3.39 18.57
CA ARG A 94 -2.21 -3.06 17.18
C ARG A 94 -2.26 -1.55 16.93
N SER A 95 -2.86 -0.80 17.85
CA SER A 95 -2.95 0.67 17.74
C SER A 95 -1.58 1.35 17.73
N GLN A 96 -0.61 0.82 18.48
CA GLN A 96 0.76 1.36 18.52
C GLN A 96 1.51 1.06 17.23
N LEU A 97 1.40 -0.16 16.70
CA LEU A 97 2.01 -0.54 15.43
C LEU A 97 1.44 0.28 14.26
N VAL A 98 0.13 0.51 14.24
CA VAL A 98 -0.53 1.39 13.26
C VAL A 98 0.02 2.82 13.36
N ALA A 99 0.20 3.35 14.57
CA ALA A 99 0.76 4.70 14.76
C ALA A 99 2.18 4.83 14.17
N CYS A 100 2.99 3.76 14.22
CA CYS A 100 4.31 3.71 13.58
C CYS A 100 4.25 3.54 12.06
N PHE A 101 3.20 2.89 11.53
CA PHE A 101 3.05 2.61 10.10
C PHE A 101 2.51 3.80 9.30
N ILE A 102 1.63 4.61 9.91
CA ILE A 102 1.03 5.79 9.26
C ILE A 102 2.10 6.75 8.69
N PRO A 103 3.16 7.15 9.43
CA PRO A 103 4.22 8.00 8.89
C PRO A 103 4.90 7.41 7.65
N ILE A 104 5.11 6.09 7.61
CA ILE A 104 5.74 5.41 6.48
C ILE A 104 4.83 5.46 5.25
N LEU A 105 3.53 5.22 5.41
CA LEU A 105 2.58 5.33 4.29
C LEU A 105 2.48 6.77 3.77
N ILE A 106 2.46 7.76 4.67
CA ILE A 106 2.38 9.17 4.30
C ILE A 106 3.64 9.63 3.56
N SER A 107 4.83 9.09 3.89
CA SER A 107 6.06 9.44 3.21
C SER A 107 6.07 9.05 1.71
N PHE A 108 5.19 8.13 1.31
CA PHE A 108 5.00 7.72 -0.07
C PHE A 108 3.96 8.55 -0.86
N LEU A 109 3.21 9.45 -0.21
CA LEU A 109 2.21 10.27 -0.90
C LEU A 109 2.87 11.38 -1.72
N LEU A 110 2.41 11.66 -2.93
CA LEU A 110 2.88 12.80 -3.70
C LEU A 110 2.11 14.07 -3.28
N ASP A 111 2.79 15.21 -3.32
CA ASP A 111 2.14 16.53 -3.18
C ASP A 111 1.41 16.89 -4.49
N GLU A 112 0.35 17.70 -4.41
CA GLU A 112 -0.48 18.16 -5.56
C GLU A 112 0.38 18.69 -6.72
N ASN A 113 1.50 19.36 -6.42
CA ASN A 113 2.39 19.97 -7.41
C ASN A 113 3.30 18.98 -8.16
N ALA A 114 3.34 17.71 -7.78
CA ALA A 114 4.25 16.71 -8.34
C ALA A 114 3.58 15.75 -9.34
N LEU A 115 2.25 15.76 -9.48
CA LEU A 115 1.54 14.77 -10.31
C LEU A 115 1.78 14.94 -11.83
N GLY A 116 2.26 16.12 -12.27
CA GLY A 116 2.53 16.41 -13.68
C GLY A 116 3.84 15.83 -14.24
N SER A 117 4.84 15.57 -13.38
CA SER A 117 6.22 15.23 -13.81
C SER A 117 6.81 13.97 -13.18
N VAL A 118 6.06 13.30 -12.30
CA VAL A 118 6.55 12.12 -11.56
C VAL A 118 6.36 10.82 -12.35
N SER A 119 7.31 9.88 -12.19
CA SER A 119 7.29 8.56 -12.82
C SER A 119 5.99 7.80 -12.54
N SER A 120 5.55 6.96 -13.47
CA SER A 120 4.38 6.11 -13.28
C SER A 120 4.50 5.25 -12.02
N SER A 121 5.72 4.77 -11.71
CA SER A 121 6.01 3.97 -10.51
C SER A 121 5.64 4.70 -9.22
N ALA A 122 6.05 5.96 -9.08
CA ALA A 122 5.76 6.75 -7.89
C ALA A 122 4.28 7.16 -7.79
N LYS A 123 3.58 7.33 -8.92
CA LYS A 123 2.11 7.52 -8.92
C LYS A 123 1.39 6.27 -8.39
N TYR A 124 1.76 5.09 -8.85
CA TYR A 124 1.17 3.84 -8.36
C TYR A 124 1.49 3.59 -6.88
N LEU A 125 2.70 3.95 -6.41
CA LEU A 125 3.03 3.84 -4.99
C LEU A 125 2.17 4.79 -4.14
N HIS A 126 1.96 6.03 -4.60
CA HIS A 126 1.07 6.98 -3.95
C HIS A 126 -0.36 6.45 -3.84
N GLU A 127 -0.94 5.95 -4.94
CA GLU A 127 -2.29 5.38 -4.94
C GLU A 127 -2.39 4.18 -3.97
N PHE A 128 -1.38 3.32 -3.96
CA PHE A 128 -1.32 2.15 -3.09
C PHE A 128 -1.23 2.54 -1.60
N ALA A 129 -0.37 3.49 -1.26
CA ALA A 129 -0.24 3.97 0.12
C ALA A 129 -1.48 4.72 0.60
N LEU A 130 -2.07 5.55 -0.27
CA LEU A 130 -3.31 6.27 0.03
C LEU A 130 -4.46 5.30 0.29
N HIS A 131 -4.56 4.21 -0.47
CA HIS A 131 -5.56 3.17 -0.25
C HIS A 131 -5.46 2.58 1.17
N TYR A 132 -4.26 2.21 1.63
CA TYR A 132 -4.06 1.73 3.00
C TYR A 132 -4.45 2.78 4.04
N LEU A 133 -4.05 4.04 3.85
CA LEU A 133 -4.39 5.13 4.77
C LEU A 133 -5.91 5.35 4.87
N MET A 134 -6.63 5.23 3.75
CA MET A 134 -8.09 5.33 3.73
C MET A 134 -8.78 4.17 4.47
N GLN A 135 -8.20 2.97 4.48
CA GLN A 135 -8.72 1.86 5.27
C GLN A 135 -8.39 2.01 6.76
N ILE A 136 -7.16 2.42 7.08
CA ILE A 136 -6.68 2.58 8.46
C ILE A 136 -7.42 3.72 9.18
N GLY A 137 -7.72 4.83 8.49
CA GLY A 137 -8.30 6.03 9.10
C GLY A 137 -9.57 5.76 9.92
N PRO A 138 -10.62 5.14 9.35
CA PRO A 138 -11.82 4.78 10.10
C PRO A 138 -11.56 3.74 11.20
N GLN A 139 -10.75 2.72 10.90
CA GLN A 139 -10.52 1.59 11.80
C GLN A 139 -9.72 1.98 13.05
N TYR A 140 -8.74 2.88 12.93
CA TYR A 140 -7.82 3.28 14.00
C TYR A 140 -7.85 4.78 14.26
N THR A 141 -9.07 5.33 14.37
CA THR A 141 -9.31 6.78 14.46
C THR A 141 -8.45 7.49 15.52
N SER A 142 -8.29 6.90 16.71
CA SER A 142 -7.50 7.51 17.80
C SER A 142 -6.02 7.62 17.44
N ALA A 143 -5.40 6.52 17.00
CA ALA A 143 -4.01 6.49 16.56
C ALA A 143 -3.79 7.44 15.38
N PHE A 144 -4.69 7.43 14.40
CA PHE A 144 -4.63 8.29 13.23
C PHE A 144 -4.68 9.77 13.59
N LYS A 145 -5.64 10.19 14.43
CA LYS A 145 -5.74 11.57 14.91
C LYS A 145 -4.49 12.00 15.68
N LYS A 146 -3.94 11.13 16.52
CA LYS A 146 -2.71 11.41 17.27
C LYS A 146 -1.52 11.61 16.34
N SER A 147 -1.35 10.74 15.34
CA SER A 147 -0.29 10.88 14.32
C SER A 147 -0.45 12.21 13.56
N MET A 148 -1.67 12.59 13.16
CA MET A 148 -1.90 13.85 12.45
C MET A 148 -1.65 15.07 13.35
N ALA A 149 -1.97 14.98 14.64
CA ALA A 149 -1.70 16.06 15.60
C ALA A 149 -0.20 16.25 15.87
N SER A 150 0.60 15.18 15.78
CA SER A 150 2.06 15.27 16.00
C SER A 150 2.83 15.97 14.89
N SER A 151 2.27 16.08 13.68
CA SER A 151 2.97 16.66 12.53
C SER A 151 2.00 17.38 11.57
N PRO A 152 2.00 18.73 11.56
CA PRO A 152 1.19 19.50 10.61
C PRO A 152 1.53 19.21 9.14
N SER A 153 2.79 18.93 8.82
CA SER A 153 3.21 18.63 7.45
C SER A 153 2.65 17.28 6.97
N MET A 154 2.64 16.26 7.83
CA MET A 154 2.02 14.97 7.50
C MET A 154 0.51 15.12 7.26
N LYS A 155 -0.16 15.91 8.10
CA LYS A 155 -1.59 16.21 7.95
C LYS A 155 -1.88 16.88 6.61
N ALA A 156 -1.14 17.95 6.29
CA ALA A 156 -1.32 18.68 5.03
C ALA A 156 -1.08 17.79 3.80
N ARG A 157 -0.05 16.94 3.84
CA ARG A 157 0.26 15.99 2.76
C ARG A 157 -0.84 14.96 2.54
N LEU A 158 -1.41 14.42 3.61
CA LEU A 158 -2.55 13.52 3.52
C LEU A 158 -3.81 14.22 2.98
N GLU A 159 -4.12 15.42 3.47
CA GLU A 159 -5.30 16.18 3.03
C GLU A 159 -5.22 16.50 1.53
N SER A 160 -4.05 16.92 1.04
CA SER A 160 -3.80 17.15 -0.38
C SER A 160 -3.94 15.86 -1.22
N ALA A 161 -3.37 14.74 -0.75
CA ALA A 161 -3.51 13.45 -1.41
C ALA A 161 -4.98 12.99 -1.52
N VAL A 162 -5.76 13.16 -0.44
CA VAL A 162 -7.19 12.79 -0.42
C VAL A 162 -7.99 13.69 -1.37
N LYS A 163 -7.72 15.00 -1.37
CA LYS A 163 -8.37 15.96 -2.27
C LYS A 163 -8.10 15.63 -3.74
N GLY A 164 -6.83 15.44 -4.12
CA GLY A 164 -6.45 15.04 -5.48
C GLY A 164 -7.10 13.71 -5.91
N ASN A 165 -7.21 12.75 -5.00
CA ASN A 165 -7.91 11.49 -5.28
C ASN A 165 -9.42 11.72 -5.54
N GLN A 166 -10.10 12.57 -4.76
CA GLN A 166 -11.52 12.89 -4.98
C GLN A 166 -11.77 13.58 -6.32
N GLU A 167 -10.88 14.50 -6.73
CA GLU A 167 -10.96 15.17 -8.03
C GLU A 167 -10.78 14.18 -9.18
N SER A 168 -9.77 13.29 -9.09
CA SER A 168 -9.54 12.26 -10.12
C SER A 168 -10.70 11.27 -10.28
N ILE A 169 -11.42 10.96 -9.20
CA ILE A 169 -12.60 10.09 -9.22
C ILE A 169 -13.78 10.80 -9.89
N LYS A 170 -13.96 12.10 -9.66
CA LYS A 170 -14.99 12.92 -10.32
C LYS A 170 -14.75 13.04 -11.83
N ASP A 171 -13.51 13.20 -12.27
CA ASP A 171 -13.17 13.25 -13.70
C ASP A 171 -13.37 11.90 -14.41
N LYS A 172 -13.11 10.79 -13.70
CA LYS A 172 -13.41 9.44 -14.21
C LYS A 172 -14.91 9.13 -14.26
N SER A 173 -15.74 9.78 -13.43
CA SER A 173 -17.21 9.56 -13.45
C SER A 173 -17.93 10.43 -14.47
N THR A 174 -17.41 11.62 -14.80
CA THR A 174 -17.96 12.50 -15.85
C THR A 174 -17.61 12.06 -17.28
N SER A 175 -16.58 11.22 -17.47
CA SER A 175 -16.22 10.65 -18.78
C SER A 175 -16.95 9.36 -19.18
N LYS A 176 -17.87 8.85 -18.34
CA LYS A 176 -18.67 7.63 -18.60
C LYS A 176 -20.14 7.89 -18.95
N HIS A 177 -20.49 9.06 -19.50
CA HIS A 177 -21.77 9.20 -20.18
C HIS A 177 -21.59 8.94 -21.69
N PRO A 178 -22.05 7.80 -22.25
CA PRO A 178 -22.21 7.71 -23.69
C PRO A 178 -23.26 8.76 -24.06
N LYS A 179 -22.85 9.77 -24.82
CA LYS A 179 -23.78 10.65 -25.52
C LYS A 179 -24.65 9.75 -26.41
N ASN A 180 -25.86 9.47 -25.97
CA ASN A 180 -26.91 8.89 -26.79
C ASN A 180 -27.17 9.86 -27.96
N PRO A 181 -26.90 9.51 -29.23
CA PRO A 181 -27.42 10.27 -30.34
C PRO A 181 -28.87 9.83 -30.54
N GLY A 182 -29.81 10.73 -30.26
CA GLY A 182 -31.19 10.53 -30.66
C GLY A 182 -31.29 10.30 -32.16
N LYS A 183 -31.93 9.20 -32.55
CA LYS A 183 -32.62 9.06 -33.85
C LYS A 183 -33.71 8.01 -33.69
N GLY A 184 -34.96 8.45 -33.81
CA GLY A 184 -36.12 7.59 -33.77
C GLY A 184 -36.13 6.58 -34.91
N SER A 185 -36.69 5.41 -34.64
CA SER A 185 -37.36 4.59 -35.65
C SER A 185 -38.63 4.05 -35.03
N SER A 186 -39.75 4.60 -35.49
CA SER A 186 -41.09 4.12 -35.22
C SER A 186 -41.25 2.76 -35.92
N ILE A 187 -41.43 1.70 -35.15
CA ILE A 187 -41.84 0.40 -35.67
C ILE A 187 -43.36 0.43 -35.79
N GLN A 188 -43.89 0.54 -37.01
CA GLN A 188 -45.31 0.27 -37.28
C GLN A 188 -45.44 -1.16 -37.79
N LEU A 189 -45.99 -2.03 -36.95
CA LEU A 189 -46.41 -3.37 -37.35
C LEU A 189 -47.85 -3.27 -37.90
N LYS A 190 -48.02 -3.39 -39.23
CA LYS A 190 -49.33 -3.62 -39.85
C LYS A 190 -49.50 -5.12 -40.09
N THR A 191 -50.37 -5.75 -39.32
CA THR A 191 -50.88 -7.09 -39.61
C THR A 191 -52.23 -6.95 -40.31
N ASN A 192 -52.28 -7.26 -41.60
CA ASN A 192 -53.52 -7.52 -42.32
C ASN A 192 -53.80 -9.03 -42.23
N PHE A 193 -54.97 -9.41 -41.73
CA PHE A 193 -55.52 -10.75 -41.88
C PHE A 193 -56.66 -10.67 -42.90
N LEU A 194 -56.54 -11.48 -43.95
CA LEU A 194 -57.63 -11.86 -44.86
C LEU A 194 -58.38 -13.05 -44.26
#